data_AF-A0A3D2B2V6-F1
#
_entry.id   AF-A0A3D2B2V6-F1
#
_cell.length_a   1.000
_cell.length_b   1.000
_cell.length_c   1.000
_cell.angle_alpha   90.00
_cell.angle_beta   90.00
_cell.angle_gamma   90.00
#
_symmetry.space_group_name_H-M   'P 1'
#
loop_
_entity.id
_entity.type
_entity.pdbx_description
1 polymer ?
#
loop_
_entity_poly.entity_id
_entity_poly.type
_entity_poly.pdbx_seq_one_letter_code
_entity_poly.pdbx_strand_id
1 'polypeptide(L)'
;MKSKIPLALMMCSAFSAMATEQPHVWKAIAFGQSTDLNFSSNVLPEKIGVNDVTIDGKKLSPQESADLAKAITLESRGGKIANSHDGLTFFYTELPTG
;
A
#
# COMPACT_ATOMS: atom_id res chain seq x y z
N MET A 1 36.84 19.25 52.39
CA MET A 1 35.72 19.99 51.76
C MET A 1 34.79 18.99 51.09
N LYS A 2 33.53 18.86 51.56
CA LYS A 2 32.50 18.00 50.97
C LYS A 2 31.68 18.84 50.00
N SER A 3 31.82 18.60 48.69
CA SER A 3 30.99 19.25 47.67
C SER A 3 29.60 18.63 47.69
N LYS A 4 28.57 19.42 48.03
CA LYS A 4 27.17 19.03 47.91
C LYS A 4 26.73 19.40 46.50
N ILE A 5 26.72 18.42 45.60
CA ILE A 5 26.13 18.59 44.27
C ILE A 5 24.62 18.83 44.48
N PRO A 6 24.05 19.95 44.03
CA PRO A 6 22.64 20.22 44.22
C PRO A 6 21.82 19.24 43.37
N LEU A 7 20.96 18.49 44.05
CA LEU A 7 20.02 17.50 43.48
C LEU A 7 19.08 18.08 42.40
N ALA A 8 19.03 19.41 42.27
CA ALA A 8 18.21 20.14 41.30
C ALA A 8 18.65 19.93 39.83
N LEU A 9 19.85 19.40 39.56
CA LEU A 9 20.34 19.23 38.18
C LEU A 9 19.91 17.91 37.51
N MET A 10 19.18 17.03 38.22
CA MET A 10 18.83 15.69 37.76
C MET A 10 17.40 15.57 37.20
N MET A 11 16.81 16.67 36.74
CA MET A 11 15.42 16.72 36.27
C MET A 11 15.31 17.26 34.83
N CYS A 12 16.19 16.82 33.95
CA CYS A 12 15.94 16.84 32.50
C CYS A 12 15.53 15.43 32.08
N SER A 13 14.35 15.00 32.51
CA SER A 13 13.67 13.83 31.95
C SER A 13 13.32 14.19 30.52
N ALA A 14 14.15 13.74 29.56
CA ALA A 14 13.82 13.83 28.15
C ALA A 14 12.51 13.07 27.92
N PHE A 15 11.42 13.81 27.74
CA PHE A 15 10.18 13.27 27.21
C PHE A 15 10.46 12.95 25.75
N SER A 16 10.99 11.75 25.48
CA SER A 16 10.99 11.20 24.14
C SER A 16 9.53 10.93 23.78
N ALA A 17 8.91 11.87 23.07
CA ALA A 17 7.66 11.61 22.39
C ALA A 17 7.94 10.52 21.35
N MET A 18 7.73 9.26 21.73
CA MET A 18 7.69 8.19 20.76
C MET A 18 6.42 8.42 19.95
N ALA A 19 6.59 8.86 18.70
CA ALA A 19 5.52 8.80 17.73
C ALA A 19 5.02 7.35 17.74
N THR A 20 3.77 7.14 18.14
CA THR A 20 3.13 5.84 17.96
C THR A 20 3.05 5.63 16.45
N GLU A 21 3.91 4.75 15.95
CA GLU A 21 3.86 4.29 14.57
C GLU A 21 2.54 3.52 14.43
N GLN A 22 1.53 4.20 13.88
CA GLN A 22 0.24 3.57 13.62
C GLN A 22 0.48 2.45 12.59
N PRO A 23 0.00 1.23 12.84
CA PRO A 23 0.22 0.14 11.90
C PRO A 23 -0.38 0.48 10.54
N HIS A 24 0.45 0.46 9.50
CA HIS A 24 0.06 0.73 8.13
C HIS A 24 -0.90 -0.36 7.62
N VAL A 25 -2.10 0.05 7.21
CA VAL A 25 -3.10 -0.86 6.62
C VAL A 25 -2.97 -0.81 5.11
N TRP A 26 -2.40 -1.87 4.55
CA TRP A 26 -2.20 -2.01 3.12
C TRP A 26 -3.43 -2.54 2.40
N LYS A 27 -3.80 -1.91 1.28
CA LYS A 27 -5.01 -2.19 0.50
C LYS A 27 -4.69 -2.23 -1.00
N ALA A 28 -5.63 -2.77 -1.78
CA ALA A 28 -5.59 -2.75 -3.23
C ALA A 28 -6.73 -1.93 -3.81
N ILE A 29 -6.46 -1.27 -4.93
CA ILE A 29 -7.48 -0.61 -5.75
C ILE A 29 -7.11 -0.73 -7.22
N ALA A 30 -8.12 -0.92 -8.06
CA ALA A 30 -7.94 -1.06 -9.50
C ALA A 30 -8.90 -0.14 -10.26
N PHE A 31 -8.38 0.52 -11.29
CA PHE A 31 -9.10 1.50 -12.11
C PHE A 31 -9.14 1.05 -13.57
N GLY A 32 -10.24 1.42 -14.24
CA GLY A 32 -10.46 1.11 -15.65
C GLY A 32 -10.54 -0.39 -15.89
N GLN A 33 -11.57 -1.07 -15.37
CA GLN A 33 -11.80 -2.51 -15.57
C GLN A 33 -12.51 -2.84 -16.90
N SER A 34 -12.79 -1.82 -17.72
CA SER A 34 -13.49 -2.02 -18.99
C SER A 34 -12.61 -2.76 -19.98
N THR A 35 -13.16 -3.76 -20.65
CA THR A 35 -12.50 -4.48 -21.73
C THR A 35 -13.01 -3.96 -23.07
N ASP A 36 -12.12 -3.39 -23.89
CA ASP A 36 -12.43 -3.10 -25.30
C ASP A 36 -12.32 -4.41 -26.10
N LEU A 37 -13.20 -4.59 -27.10
CA LEU A 37 -13.13 -5.67 -28.08
C LEU A 37 -11.85 -5.59 -28.94
N ASN A 38 -11.24 -4.41 -29.07
CA ASN A 38 -10.03 -4.16 -29.88
C ASN A 38 -8.76 -3.95 -29.01
N PHE A 39 -8.57 -4.77 -27.98
CA PHE A 39 -7.36 -4.70 -27.16
C PHE A 39 -6.12 -5.14 -27.99
N SER A 40 -5.02 -4.38 -27.92
CA SER A 40 -3.80 -4.65 -28.69
C SER A 40 -3.17 -6.00 -28.30
N SER A 41 -2.82 -6.81 -29.30
CA SER A 41 -2.95 -8.28 -29.29
C SER A 41 -1.77 -9.09 -28.74
N ASN A 42 -1.02 -8.56 -27.78
CA ASN A 42 0.06 -9.34 -27.11
C ASN A 42 -0.33 -9.84 -25.72
N VAL A 43 -1.51 -9.46 -25.23
CA VAL A 43 -2.08 -9.98 -23.99
C VAL A 43 -2.82 -11.27 -24.32
N LEU A 44 -2.55 -12.31 -23.54
CA LEU A 44 -3.30 -13.57 -23.64
C LEU A 44 -4.80 -13.28 -23.46
N PRO A 45 -5.71 -13.88 -24.25
CA PRO A 45 -7.14 -13.57 -24.19
C PRO A 45 -7.73 -13.61 -22.77
N GLU A 46 -7.30 -14.58 -21.94
CA GLU A 46 -7.73 -14.78 -20.56
C GLU A 46 -7.17 -13.75 -19.56
N LYS A 47 -6.25 -12.89 -20.01
CA LYS A 47 -5.65 -11.82 -19.21
C LYS A 47 -6.19 -10.43 -19.58
N ILE A 48 -7.07 -10.36 -20.59
CA ILE A 48 -7.89 -9.18 -20.86
C ILE A 48 -8.90 -9.02 -19.70
N GLY A 49 -9.18 -7.79 -19.29
CA GLY A 49 -9.93 -7.43 -18.08
C GLY A 49 -9.22 -7.57 -16.73
N VAL A 50 -8.07 -8.26 -16.64
CA VAL A 50 -7.42 -8.57 -15.37
C VAL A 50 -6.57 -7.41 -14.84
N ASN A 51 -7.04 -6.83 -13.73
CA ASN A 51 -6.35 -5.80 -12.96
C ASN A 51 -6.48 -6.12 -11.46
N ASP A 52 -5.52 -6.85 -10.91
CA ASP A 52 -5.62 -7.50 -9.61
C ASP A 52 -4.35 -7.30 -8.78
N VAL A 53 -4.54 -7.28 -7.46
CA VAL A 53 -3.47 -7.55 -6.50
C VAL A 53 -3.73 -8.92 -5.91
N THR A 54 -2.73 -9.80 -5.92
CA THR A 54 -2.79 -11.08 -5.23
C THR A 54 -1.76 -11.16 -4.13
N ILE A 55 -2.12 -11.85 -3.04
CA ILE A 55 -1.25 -12.18 -1.93
C ILE A 55 -1.28 -13.69 -1.80
N ASP A 56 -0.12 -14.34 -1.95
CA ASP A 56 -0.03 -15.80 -1.82
C ASP A 56 -1.04 -16.51 -2.76
N GLY A 57 -1.18 -15.95 -3.97
CA GLY A 57 -2.11 -16.42 -5.01
C GLY A 57 -3.58 -16.04 -4.82
N LYS A 58 -3.99 -15.47 -3.68
CA LYS A 58 -5.37 -15.01 -3.44
C LYS A 58 -5.54 -13.55 -3.85
N LYS A 59 -6.54 -13.25 -4.68
CA LYS A 59 -6.93 -11.87 -5.02
C LYS A 59 -7.37 -11.10 -3.77
N LEU A 60 -6.80 -9.91 -3.59
CA LEU A 60 -7.15 -8.97 -2.54
C LEU A 60 -8.32 -8.09 -3.01
N SER A 61 -9.43 -8.12 -2.27
CA SER A 61 -10.54 -7.21 -2.47
C SER A 61 -10.26 -5.82 -1.86
N PRO A 62 -10.93 -4.75 -2.32
CA PRO A 62 -10.70 -3.40 -1.79
C PRO A 62 -11.00 -3.23 -0.29
N GLN A 63 -11.78 -4.15 0.31
CA GLN A 63 -12.15 -4.13 1.72
C GLN A 63 -11.17 -4.93 2.60
N GLU A 64 -10.32 -5.76 2.00
CA GLU A 64 -9.35 -6.57 2.72
C GLU A 64 -8.04 -5.80 2.93
N SER A 65 -7.37 -6.10 4.03
CA SER A 65 -6.01 -5.64 4.31
C SER A 65 -4.99 -6.72 4.00
N ALA A 66 -3.79 -6.28 3.64
CA ALA A 66 -2.67 -7.15 3.29
C ALA A 66 -1.69 -7.35 4.45
N ASP A 67 -1.19 -8.58 4.57
CA ASP A 67 0.01 -8.91 5.34
C ASP A 67 1.23 -8.88 4.42
N LEU A 68 2.22 -8.03 4.74
CA LEU A 68 3.44 -7.85 3.96
C LEU A 68 4.44 -9.00 4.10
N ALA A 69 4.21 -9.95 5.01
CA ALA A 69 5.06 -11.14 5.15
C ALA A 69 4.95 -12.10 3.95
N LYS A 70 3.95 -11.92 3.09
CA LYS A 70 3.64 -12.78 1.95
C LYS A 70 4.00 -12.12 0.63
N ALA A 71 4.23 -12.94 -0.40
CA ALA A 71 4.48 -12.44 -1.75
C ALA A 71 3.25 -11.71 -2.30
N ILE A 72 3.48 -10.51 -2.83
CA ILE A 72 2.46 -9.65 -3.42
C ILE A 72 2.72 -9.57 -4.92
N THR A 73 1.70 -9.85 -5.74
CA THR A 73 1.76 -9.72 -7.20
C THR A 73 0.75 -8.68 -7.63
N LEU A 74 1.19 -7.73 -8.46
CA LEU A 74 0.34 -6.74 -9.08
C LEU A 74 0.21 -7.07 -10.56
N GLU A 75 -1.02 -7.06 -11.05
CA GLU A 75 -1.33 -7.24 -12.45
C GLU A 75 -2.22 -6.09 -12.94
N SER A 76 -1.87 -5.51 -14.08
CA SER A 76 -2.59 -4.41 -14.74
C SER A 76 -2.64 -4.68 -16.24
N ARG A 77 -3.29 -5.78 -16.64
CA ARG A 77 -3.17 -6.33 -18.00
C ARG A 77 -4.43 -6.24 -18.85
N GLY A 78 -5.54 -5.77 -18.32
CA GLY A 78 -6.80 -6.09 -18.98
C GLY A 78 -7.81 -4.99 -19.15
N GLY A 79 -7.60 -3.85 -18.53
CA GLY A 79 -8.61 -2.81 -18.53
C GLY A 79 -8.23 -1.57 -19.33
N LYS A 80 -9.21 -0.74 -19.65
CA LYS A 80 -9.02 0.61 -20.17
C LYS A 80 -9.66 1.64 -19.23
N ILE A 81 -8.96 2.74 -18.99
CA ILE A 81 -9.53 3.95 -18.39
C ILE A 81 -10.08 4.89 -19.48
N ALA A 82 -9.48 4.83 -20.69
CA ALA A 82 -9.95 5.50 -21.90
C ALA A 82 -9.44 4.73 -23.13
N ASN A 83 -9.93 5.05 -24.34
CA ASN A 83 -9.60 4.33 -25.58
C ASN A 83 -8.09 4.04 -25.77
N SER A 84 -7.23 4.98 -25.39
CA SER A 84 -5.77 4.86 -25.52
C SER A 84 -5.02 4.71 -24.19
N HIS A 85 -5.73 4.53 -23.07
CA HIS A 85 -5.12 4.45 -21.74
C HIS A 85 -5.50 3.16 -21.02
N ASP A 86 -4.48 2.43 -20.58
CA ASP A 86 -4.64 1.18 -19.85
C ASP A 86 -5.19 1.40 -18.44
N GLY A 87 -5.82 0.35 -17.91
CA GLY A 87 -6.20 0.21 -16.52
C GLY A 87 -4.97 0.18 -15.62
N LEU A 88 -5.16 0.60 -14.38
CA LEU A 88 -4.09 0.69 -13.39
C LEU A 88 -4.51 -0.02 -12.11
N THR A 89 -3.55 -0.73 -11.51
CA THR A 89 -3.70 -1.38 -10.21
C THR A 89 -2.70 -0.78 -9.24
N PHE A 90 -3.17 -0.41 -8.05
CA PHE A 90 -2.35 0.13 -6.97
C PHE A 90 -2.44 -0.77 -5.74
N PHE A 91 -1.29 -0.89 -5.08
CA PHE A 91 -1.17 -1.45 -3.74
C PHE A 91 -0.63 -0.33 -2.83
N TYR A 92 -1.39 0.05 -1.81
CA TYR A 92 -1.14 1.29 -1.10
C TYR A 92 -1.45 1.18 0.39
N THR A 93 -0.82 2.05 1.18
CA THR A 93 -1.24 2.41 2.54
C THR A 93 -1.41 3.92 2.60
N GLU A 94 -2.31 4.38 3.46
CA GLU A 94 -2.42 5.80 3.76
C GLU A 94 -1.34 6.20 4.77
N LEU A 95 -0.80 7.41 4.61
CA LEU A 95 0.16 8.02 5.53
C LEU A 95 -0.54 9.11 6.35
N PRO A 96 -0.22 9.26 7.65
CA PRO A 96 -0.75 10.36 8.45
C PRO A 96 -0.36 11.71 7.85
N THR A 97 -1.30 12.66 7.78
CA THR A 97 -1.04 13.99 7.20
C THR A 97 -0.46 15.01 8.18
N GLY A 98 -0.47 14.70 9.49
CA GLY A 98 -0.09 15.64 10.55
C GLY A 98 -1.09 16.77 10.76
#